data_AF-A0A956QZ47-F1
#
_entry.id   AF-A0A956QZ47-F1
#
_cell.length_a   1.000
_cell.length_b   1.000
_cell.length_c   1.000
_cell.angle_alpha   90.00
_cell.angle_beta   90.00
_cell.angle_gamma   90.00
#
_symmetry.space_group_name_H-M   'P 1'
#
loop_
_entity.id
_entity.type
_entity.pdbx_description
1 polymer ?
#
loop_
_entity_poly.entity_id
_entity_poly.type
_entity_poly.pdbx_seq_one_letter_code
_entity_poly.pdbx_strand_id
1 'polypeptide(L)' 'AGFDPLRDEGHAYAERLREAGVPVELHCHPGLVHGYLCMGGAIPAARRAIEDLADAIRERLAP' A
#
# COMPACT_ATOMS: atom_id res chain seq x y z
N ALA A 1 4.74 4.16 -0.21
CA ALA A 1 6.10 3.89 -0.74
C ALA A 1 7.13 4.53 0.19
N GLY A 2 8.32 3.96 0.37
CA GLY A 2 9.29 4.46 1.36
C GLY A 2 9.98 5.76 0.99
N PHE A 3 10.16 6.03 -0.31
CA PHE A 3 10.70 7.28 -0.86
C PHE A 3 9.61 8.22 -1.40
N ASP A 4 8.36 8.06 -0.95
CA ASP A 4 7.25 8.92 -1.34
C ASP A 4 7.22 10.16 -0.43
N PRO A 5 7.18 11.40 -0.98
CA PRO A 5 6.99 12.59 -0.15
C PRO A 5 5.68 12.56 0.65
N LEU A 6 4.67 11.80 0.21
CA LEU A 6 3.38 11.65 0.89
C LEU A 6 3.35 10.50 1.91
N ARG A 7 4.51 9.88 2.19
CA ARG A 7 4.60 8.71 3.08
C ARG A 7 4.02 9.02 4.44
N ASP A 8 4.42 10.14 5.04
CA ASP A 8 4.09 10.45 6.43
C ASP A 8 2.59 10.79 6.58
N GLU A 9 1.97 11.44 5.59
CA GLU A 9 0.52 11.65 5.52
C GLU A 9 -0.25 10.33 5.38
N GLY A 10 0.27 9.38 4.59
CA GLY A 10 -0.30 8.05 4.47
C GLY A 10 -0.29 7.29 5.81
N HIS A 11 0.81 7.37 6.55
CA HIS A 11 0.89 6.81 7.91
C HIS A 11 -0.10 7.51 8.86
N ALA A 12 -0.14 8.83 8.86
CA ALA A 12 -1.06 9.60 9.71
C ALA A 12 -2.53 9.26 9.43
N TYR A 13 -2.91 9.06 8.17
CA TYR A 13 -4.27 8.67 7.81
C TYR A 13 -4.61 7.25 8.29
N ALA A 14 -3.69 6.30 8.17
CA ALA A 14 -3.88 4.95 8.70
C ALA A 14 -4.10 4.95 10.21
N GLU A 15 -3.33 5.74 10.98
CA GLU A 15 -3.57 5.86 12.42
C GLU A 15 -4.95 6.45 12.73
N ARG A 16 -5.36 7.51 12.03
CA ARG A 16 -6.70 8.09 12.21
C ARG A 16 -7.83 7.11 11.92
N LEU A 17 -7.66 6.21 10.95
CA LEU A 17 -8.62 5.14 10.68
C LEU A 17 -8.68 4.14 11.83
N ARG A 18 -7.53 3.75 12.40
CA ARG A 18 -7.49 2.87 13.59
C ARG A 18 -8.17 3.50 14.79
N GLU A 19 -7.88 4.77 15.06
CA GLU A 19 -8.50 5.53 16.16
C GLU A 19 -10.02 5.62 16.01
N ALA A 20 -10.52 5.70 14.77
CA ALA A 20 -11.95 5.68 14.46
C ALA A 20 -12.60 4.28 14.53
N GLY A 21 -11.84 3.24 14.86
CA GLY A 21 -12.31 1.85 14.89
C GLY A 21 -12.52 1.22 13.51
N VAL A 22 -11.99 1.82 12.44
CA VAL A 22 -12.05 1.27 11.09
C VAL A 22 -10.96 0.21 10.93
N PRO A 23 -11.30 -1.03 10.52
CA PRO A 23 -10.30 -2.04 10.18
C PRO A 23 -9.39 -1.52 9.06
N VAL A 24 -8.08 -1.46 9.31
CA VAL A 24 -7.11 -0.90 8.36
C VAL A 24 -5.79 -1.63 8.43
N GLU A 25 -5.21 -1.87 7.25
CA GLU A 25 -3.84 -2.33 7.09
C GLU A 25 -3.02 -1.31 6.33
N LEU A 26 -1.77 -1.14 6.77
CA LEU A 26 -0.81 -0.23 6.16
C LEU A 26 0.37 -1.05 5.64
N HIS A 27 0.56 -1.03 4.33
CA HIS A 27 1.67 -1.70 3.64
C HIS A 27 2.62 -0.64 3.10
N CYS A 28 3.85 -0.59 3.63
CA CYS A 28 4.89 0.33 3.17
C CYS A 28 6.00 -0.43 2.47
N HIS A 29 6.19 -0.20 1.17
CA HIS A 29 7.27 -0.77 0.39
C HIS A 29 8.49 0.16 0.39
N PRO A 30 9.55 -0.12 1.18
CA PRO A 30 10.57 0.90 1.53
C PRO A 30 11.39 1.38 0.33
N GLY A 31 11.65 0.51 -0.65
CA GLY A 31 12.50 0.83 -1.80
C GLY A 31 11.77 1.50 -2.98
N LEU A 32 10.46 1.74 -2.87
CA LEU A 32 9.66 2.25 -3.98
C LEU A 32 9.40 3.76 -3.83
N VAL A 33 9.25 4.42 -4.98
CA VAL A 33 8.94 5.85 -5.12
C VAL A 33 7.44 6.07 -5.31
N HIS A 34 7.01 7.32 -5.24
CA HIS A 34 5.64 7.71 -5.61
C HIS A 34 5.25 7.20 -7.02
N GLY A 35 4.02 6.72 -7.17
CA GLY A 35 3.50 6.25 -8.46
C GLY A 35 3.93 4.84 -8.90
N TYR A 36 4.62 4.07 -8.05
CA TYR A 36 5.13 2.73 -8.41
C TYR A 36 4.07 1.74 -8.92
N LEU A 37 2.79 1.90 -8.55
CA LEU A 37 1.71 1.03 -9.01
C LEU A 37 1.57 1.03 -10.54
N CYS A 38 1.97 2.10 -11.23
CA CYS A 38 1.96 2.16 -12.69
C CYS A 38 3.20 1.53 -13.34
N MET A 39 4.18 1.09 -12.55
CA MET A 39 5.50 0.63 -13.01
C MET A 39 5.68 -0.88 -12.95
N GLY A 40 4.61 -1.65 -12.70
CA GLY A 40 4.67 -3.11 -12.54
C GLY A 40 5.23 -3.89 -13.74
N GLY A 41 5.16 -3.32 -14.95
CA GLY A 41 5.78 -3.91 -16.15
C GLY A 41 7.31 -3.76 -16.21
N ALA A 42 7.87 -2.77 -15.52
CA ALA A 42 9.29 -2.42 -15.60
C ALA A 42 10.07 -2.72 -14.30
N ILE A 43 9.41 -2.64 -13.14
CA ILE A 43 10.05 -2.76 -11.83
C ILE A 43 9.51 -4.01 -11.11
N PRO A 44 10.33 -5.07 -10.91
CA PRO A 44 9.88 -6.30 -10.25
C PRO A 44 9.35 -6.08 -8.83
N ALA A 45 9.94 -5.14 -8.08
CA ALA A 45 9.45 -4.79 -6.74
C ALA A 45 8.07 -4.11 -6.77
N ALA A 46 7.77 -3.33 -7.81
CA ALA A 46 6.45 -2.74 -7.99
C ALA A 46 5.40 -3.79 -8.38
N ARG A 47 5.79 -4.77 -9.22
CA ARG A 47 4.93 -5.91 -9.54
C ARG A 47 4.51 -6.68 -8.30
N ARG A 48 5.47 -7.03 -7.43
CA ARG A 48 5.18 -7.71 -6.16
C ARG A 48 4.22 -6.90 -5.29
N ALA A 49 4.42 -5.59 -5.18
CA ALA A 49 3.51 -4.73 -4.42
C ALA A 49 2.08 -4.68 -4.99
N ILE A 50 1.90 -4.84 -6.30
CA ILE A 50 0.58 -4.97 -6.94
C ILE A 50 -0.05 -6.34 -6.64
N GLU A 51 0.76 -7.40 -6.65
CA GLU A 51 0.33 -8.76 -6.29
C GLU A 51 -0.12 -8.81 -4.81
N ASP A 52 0.68 -8.26 -3.89
CA ASP A 52 0.34 -8.13 -2.46
C ASP A 52 -1.00 -7.39 -2.27
N LEU A 53 -1.22 -6.28 -2.99
CA LEU A 53 -2.47 -5.52 -2.96
C LEU A 53 -3.66 -6.34 -3.51
N ALA A 54 -3.46 -7.09 -4.59
CA ALA A 54 -4.52 -7.89 -5.19
C ALA A 54 -4.95 -9.05 -4.29
N ASP A 55 -4.00 -9.72 -3.63
CA ASP A 55 -4.28 -10.80 -2.68
C ASP A 55 -4.99 -10.26 -1.45
N ALA A 56 -4.51 -9.13 -0.92
CA ALA A 56 -5.17 -8.37 0.12
C ALA A 56 -6.64 -8.06 -0.22
N ILE A 57 -6.95 -7.60 -1.43
CA ILE A 57 -8.34 -7.31 -1.83
C ILE A 57 -9.15 -8.61 -1.94
N ARG A 58 -8.59 -9.66 -2.54
CA ARG A 58 -9.26 -10.94 -2.74
C ARG A 58 -9.68 -11.57 -1.41
N GLU A 59 -8.84 -11.51 -0.40
CA GLU A 59 -9.13 -12.08 0.93
C GLU A 59 -10.31 -11.39 1.62
N ARG A 60 -10.47 -10.06 1.48
CA ARG A 60 -11.60 -9.33 2.11
C ARG A 60 -12.89 -9.41 1.31
N LEU A 61 -12.80 -9.66 0.01
CA LEU A 61 -13.96 -9.78 -0.87
C LEU A 61 -14.36 -11.23 -1.16
N ALA A 62 -13.64 -12.19 -0.57
CA ALA A 62 -14.02 -13.60 -0.63
C ALA A 62 -15.41 -13.78 0.02
N PRO A 63 -16.30 -14.58 -0.60
CA PRO A 63 -17.66 -14.81 -0.09
C PRO A 63 -17.70 -15.58 1.23
#